data_AF-A0A2T3FZE1-F1
#
_entry.id   AF-A0A2T3FZE1-F1
#
_cell.length_a   1.000
_cell.length_b   1.000
_cell.length_c   1.000
_cell.angle_alpha   90.00
_cell.angle_beta   90.00
_cell.angle_gamma   90.00
#
_symmetry.space_group_name_H-M   'P 1'
#
loop_
_entity.id
_entity.type
_entity.pdbx_description
1 polymer ?
#
loop_
_entity_poly.entity_id
_entity_poly.type
_entity_poly.pdbx_seq_one_letter_code
_entity_poly.pdbx_strand_id
1 'polypeptide(L)'
;MKLYEIDRDYMDYLHKIDSKVLTHNVDKHQRKFIAIKVKLNGYQYFVPLSSPDFRDYYDDHGIKKVQFTRVPTIKRIFNGNPTVESYLGKLLFNNMIPVPKGSYYEFNIFLEKDQKYKGLLIDQVRVLRSKKNQEDILKRAQVVYKLKSRNSSYSYIQYATVDFSLLEKACDKYIEKYGC
;
A
#
# COMPACT_ATOMS: atom_id res chain seq x y z
N MET A 1 -9.28 -8.88 -6.56
CA MET A 1 -8.97 -7.54 -6.00
C MET A 1 -9.21 -6.44 -7.02
N LYS A 2 -9.54 -5.24 -6.50
CA LYS A 2 -9.76 -3.98 -7.24
C LYS A 2 -8.76 -2.94 -6.73
N LEU A 3 -8.49 -1.93 -7.55
CA LEU A 3 -7.67 -0.77 -7.19
C LEU A 3 -8.58 0.37 -6.74
N TYR A 4 -8.10 1.15 -5.78
CA TYR A 4 -8.82 2.29 -5.23
C TYR A 4 -7.90 3.50 -5.17
N GLU A 5 -8.47 4.66 -5.41
CA GLU A 5 -7.89 5.96 -5.10
C GLU A 5 -8.49 6.46 -3.79
N ILE A 6 -7.65 6.97 -2.89
CA ILE A 6 -8.10 7.51 -1.60
C ILE A 6 -8.22 9.02 -1.73
N ASP A 7 -9.24 9.57 -1.08
CA ASP A 7 -9.46 11.01 -1.03
C ASP A 7 -8.24 11.74 -0.44
N ARG A 8 -7.81 12.81 -1.10
CA ARG A 8 -6.61 13.55 -0.73
C ARG A 8 -6.78 14.23 0.63
N ASP A 9 -7.92 14.86 0.88
CA ASP A 9 -8.14 15.61 2.11
C ASP A 9 -8.15 14.67 3.32
N TYR A 10 -8.71 13.47 3.15
CA TYR A 10 -8.63 12.40 4.15
C TYR A 10 -7.19 11.91 4.38
N MET A 11 -6.40 11.71 3.32
CA MET A 11 -4.99 11.34 3.44
C MET A 11 -4.18 12.40 4.21
N ASP A 12 -4.40 13.68 3.89
CA ASP A 12 -3.72 14.80 4.53
C ASP A 12 -4.16 14.95 6.01
N TYR A 13 -5.44 14.66 6.31
CA TYR A 13 -5.94 14.57 7.67
C TYR A 13 -5.20 13.48 8.48
N LEU A 14 -5.06 12.27 7.94
CA LEU A 14 -4.33 11.19 8.63
C LEU A 14 -2.83 11.47 8.73
N HIS A 15 -2.21 12.09 7.72
CA HIS A 15 -0.78 12.41 7.73
C HIS A 15 -0.41 13.42 8.83
N LYS A 16 -1.30 14.37 9.14
CA LYS A 16 -1.12 15.29 10.28
C LYS A 16 -1.11 14.57 11.63
N ILE A 17 -1.70 13.38 11.71
CA ILE A 17 -1.82 12.56 12.92
C ILE A 17 -0.65 11.57 13.02
N ASP A 18 -0.30 10.91 11.92
CA ASP A 18 0.91 10.09 11.81
C ASP A 18 1.62 10.38 10.49
N SER A 19 2.80 11.02 10.59
CA SER A 19 3.63 11.42 9.44
C SER A 19 4.15 10.24 8.60
N LYS A 20 3.97 9.00 9.05
CA LYS A 20 4.25 7.79 8.26
C LYS A 20 3.15 7.45 7.24
N VAL A 21 1.98 8.07 7.33
CA VAL A 21 0.97 7.96 6.27
C VAL A 21 1.56 8.60 5.00
N LEU A 22 1.55 7.86 3.89
CA LEU A 22 2.12 8.36 2.65
C LEU A 22 1.22 9.45 2.08
N THR A 23 1.79 10.55 1.61
CA THR A 23 1.02 11.64 0.97
C THR A 23 1.17 11.60 -0.55
N HIS A 24 0.32 12.33 -1.24
CA HIS A 24 0.51 12.62 -2.66
C HIS A 24 1.70 13.57 -2.81
N ASN A 25 2.85 13.07 -3.26
CA ASN A 25 4.00 13.94 -3.55
C ASN A 25 3.62 14.96 -4.63
N VAL A 26 3.75 16.24 -4.29
CA VAL A 26 3.43 17.38 -5.16
C VAL A 26 4.39 17.48 -6.36
N ASP A 27 5.64 17.02 -6.18
CA ASP A 27 6.73 17.31 -7.14
C ASP A 27 7.00 16.25 -8.20
N LYS A 28 6.32 15.08 -8.15
CA LYS A 28 6.51 14.01 -9.13
C LYS A 28 5.16 13.55 -9.67
N HIS A 29 4.70 14.22 -10.72
CA HIS A 29 3.60 13.83 -11.60
C HIS A 29 2.31 13.40 -10.89
N GLN A 30 1.54 14.30 -10.25
CA GLN A 30 0.12 14.12 -9.85
C GLN A 30 -0.34 12.68 -9.50
N ARG A 31 0.53 11.85 -8.90
CA ARG A 31 0.32 10.42 -9.02
C ARG A 31 -0.71 10.03 -7.99
N LYS A 32 -1.79 9.43 -8.47
CA LYS A 32 -2.89 8.98 -7.64
C LYS A 32 -2.36 7.96 -6.63
N PHE A 33 -2.78 8.12 -5.38
CA PHE A 33 -2.47 7.17 -4.32
C PHE A 33 -3.34 5.94 -4.55
N ILE A 34 -2.77 4.95 -5.22
CA ILE A 34 -3.46 3.72 -5.56
C ILE A 34 -3.24 2.69 -4.46
N ALA A 35 -4.31 2.09 -3.99
CA ALA A 35 -4.28 1.08 -2.94
C ALA A 35 -5.20 -0.11 -3.26
N ILE A 36 -4.99 -1.21 -2.53
CA ILE A 36 -5.92 -2.34 -2.48
C ILE A 36 -6.64 -2.36 -1.14
N LYS A 37 -7.92 -2.75 -1.17
CA LYS A 37 -8.75 -2.84 0.03
C LYS A 37 -8.65 -4.21 0.69
N VAL A 38 -8.51 -4.21 2.02
CA VAL A 38 -8.55 -5.38 2.90
C VAL A 38 -9.42 -5.07 4.11
N LYS A 39 -10.19 -6.05 4.62
CA LYS A 39 -10.98 -5.87 5.85
C LYS A 39 -10.19 -6.40 7.04
N LEU A 40 -9.99 -5.58 8.06
CA LEU A 40 -9.22 -5.93 9.25
C LEU A 40 -9.78 -5.19 10.48
N ASN A 41 -9.97 -5.92 11.58
CA ASN A 41 -10.46 -5.38 12.85
C ASN A 41 -11.75 -4.53 12.76
N GLY A 42 -12.68 -4.87 11.86
CA GLY A 42 -13.90 -4.09 11.61
C GLY A 42 -13.74 -2.93 10.63
N TYR A 43 -12.52 -2.46 10.37
CA TYR A 43 -12.23 -1.36 9.45
C TYR A 43 -11.98 -1.82 8.01
N GLN A 44 -12.19 -0.89 7.07
CA GLN A 44 -11.71 -1.02 5.70
C GLN A 44 -10.30 -0.44 5.63
N TYR A 45 -9.31 -1.32 5.52
CA TYR A 45 -7.91 -0.95 5.37
C TYR A 45 -7.51 -0.88 3.91
N PHE A 46 -6.63 0.07 3.59
CA PHE A 46 -6.10 0.28 2.25
C PHE A 46 -4.59 0.16 2.27
N VAL A 47 -4.07 -0.81 1.52
CA VAL A 47 -2.63 -1.08 1.42
C VAL A 47 -2.09 -0.36 0.19
N PRO A 48 -1.19 0.63 0.35
CA PRO A 48 -0.61 1.37 -0.76
C PRO A 48 0.11 0.46 -1.76
N LEU A 49 -0.08 0.75 -3.04
CA LEU A 49 0.63 0.16 -4.16
C LEU A 49 1.69 1.12 -4.67
N SER A 50 2.95 0.70 -4.62
CA SER A 50 4.10 1.48 -5.11
C SER A 50 4.68 0.83 -6.37
N SER A 51 4.95 1.65 -7.39
CA SER A 51 5.80 1.22 -8.51
C SER A 51 7.21 0.84 -8.05
N PRO A 52 7.96 0.11 -8.89
CA PRO A 52 9.40 -0.03 -8.73
C PRO A 52 10.08 1.32 -8.56
N ASP A 53 10.97 1.42 -7.58
CA ASP A 53 11.79 2.58 -7.29
C ASP A 53 13.28 2.20 -7.39
N PHE A 54 14.17 3.17 -7.61
CA PHE A 54 15.61 2.89 -7.71
C PHE A 54 16.17 2.16 -6.46
N ARG A 55 15.62 2.44 -5.27
CA ARG A 55 15.97 1.78 -4.00
C ARG A 55 15.55 0.32 -3.93
N ASP A 56 14.71 -0.15 -4.86
CA ASP A 56 14.33 -1.55 -4.95
C ASP A 56 15.38 -2.42 -5.63
N TYR A 57 16.47 -1.83 -6.12
CA TYR A 57 17.51 -2.51 -6.86
C TYR A 57 18.88 -2.32 -6.23
N TYR A 58 19.78 -3.27 -6.48
CA TYR A 58 21.20 -3.17 -6.19
C TYR A 58 22.00 -3.70 -7.38
N ASP A 59 23.25 -3.30 -7.49
CA ASP A 59 24.19 -3.85 -8.45
C ASP A 59 24.98 -5.00 -7.82
N ASP A 60 25.07 -6.12 -8.53
CA ASP A 60 25.89 -7.27 -8.16
C ASP A 60 26.85 -7.56 -9.31
N HIS A 61 28.04 -6.97 -9.24
CA HIS A 61 29.10 -7.12 -10.25
C HIS A 61 28.64 -6.75 -11.68
N GLY A 62 27.96 -5.61 -11.83
CA GLY A 62 27.42 -5.13 -13.11
C GLY A 62 26.07 -5.74 -13.49
N ILE A 63 25.52 -6.62 -12.66
CA ILE A 63 24.21 -7.23 -12.85
C ILE A 63 23.22 -6.58 -11.88
N LYS A 64 22.25 -5.83 -12.43
CA LYS A 64 21.15 -5.26 -11.65
C LYS A 64 20.27 -6.37 -11.08
N LYS A 65 20.00 -6.34 -9.78
CA LYS A 65 19.14 -7.29 -9.07
C LYS A 65 18.08 -6.58 -8.24
N VAL A 66 16.94 -7.23 -8.02
CA VAL A 66 15.88 -6.72 -7.11
C VAL A 66 16.26 -7.06 -5.68
N GLN A 67 16.23 -6.07 -4.79
CA GLN A 67 16.53 -6.25 -3.37
C GLN A 67 15.42 -7.06 -2.70
N PHE A 68 15.70 -8.23 -2.12
CA PHE A 68 14.69 -8.99 -1.38
C PHE A 68 14.82 -8.78 0.12
N THR A 69 13.90 -8.01 0.70
CA THR A 69 13.77 -7.88 2.15
C THR A 69 12.76 -8.90 2.65
N ARG A 70 13.18 -9.84 3.51
CA ARG A 70 12.29 -10.84 4.14
C ARG A 70 11.55 -10.25 5.33
N VAL A 71 10.71 -9.25 5.07
CA VAL A 71 9.86 -8.60 6.10
C VAL A 71 8.37 -8.75 5.75
N PRO A 72 7.47 -8.81 6.74
CA PRO A 72 6.04 -8.92 6.49
C PRO A 72 5.45 -7.62 5.94
N THR A 73 6.11 -6.48 6.18
CA THR A 73 5.67 -5.12 5.82
C THR A 73 5.67 -4.84 4.32
N ILE A 74 6.42 -5.61 3.53
CA ILE A 74 6.54 -5.40 2.08
C ILE A 74 6.21 -6.70 1.36
N LYS A 75 5.32 -6.63 0.37
CA LYS A 75 5.13 -7.70 -0.61
C LYS A 75 5.51 -7.19 -1.99
N ARG A 76 6.57 -7.75 -2.55
CA ARG A 76 6.96 -7.51 -3.94
C ARG A 76 6.04 -8.27 -4.89
N ILE A 77 5.74 -7.65 -6.02
CA ILE A 77 4.84 -8.17 -7.06
C ILE A 77 5.71 -8.51 -8.27
N PHE A 78 5.59 -9.75 -8.75
CA PHE A 78 6.30 -10.22 -9.93
C PHE A 78 5.33 -10.88 -10.91
N ASN A 79 5.52 -10.65 -12.20
CA ASN A 79 4.85 -11.37 -13.26
C ASN A 79 5.63 -12.64 -13.64
N GLY A 80 5.47 -13.70 -12.85
CA GLY A 80 6.22 -14.95 -13.03
C GLY A 80 7.45 -15.05 -12.12
N ASN A 81 8.55 -15.60 -12.64
CA ASN A 81 9.77 -15.81 -11.87
C ASN A 81 10.37 -14.48 -11.40
N PRO A 82 10.88 -14.37 -10.16
CA PRO A 82 11.34 -13.08 -9.63
C PRO A 82 12.64 -12.61 -10.29
N THR A 83 12.53 -11.70 -11.25
CA THR A 83 13.65 -11.05 -11.96
C THR A 83 13.45 -9.54 -11.98
N VAL A 84 14.42 -8.79 -12.52
CA VAL A 84 14.28 -7.33 -12.69
C VAL A 84 13.16 -6.98 -13.67
N GLU A 85 13.04 -7.76 -14.74
CA GLU A 85 12.08 -7.57 -15.84
C GLU A 85 10.66 -7.91 -15.41
N SER A 86 10.49 -8.93 -14.56
CA SER A 86 9.18 -9.32 -14.07
C SER A 86 8.71 -8.49 -12.87
N TYR A 87 9.55 -7.61 -12.31
CA TYR A 87 9.23 -6.84 -11.12
C TYR A 87 8.25 -5.71 -11.41
N LEU A 88 7.06 -5.80 -10.80
CA LEU A 88 5.97 -4.86 -11.01
C LEU A 88 5.81 -3.85 -9.87
N GLY A 89 6.63 -3.90 -8.81
CA GLY A 89 6.50 -2.99 -7.65
C GLY A 89 6.10 -3.72 -6.38
N LYS A 90 5.51 -3.01 -5.41
CA LYS A 90 5.32 -3.52 -4.05
C LYS A 90 4.07 -2.99 -3.37
N LEU A 91 3.54 -3.80 -2.45
CA LEU A 91 2.54 -3.40 -1.45
C LEU A 91 3.23 -3.06 -0.14
N LEU A 92 2.81 -1.97 0.50
CA LEU A 92 3.40 -1.41 1.72
C LEU A 92 2.45 -1.55 2.92
N PHE A 93 2.48 -2.71 3.58
CA PHE A 93 1.61 -3.00 4.73
C PHE A 93 1.94 -2.18 5.98
N ASN A 94 3.18 -1.71 6.12
CA ASN A 94 3.55 -0.80 7.20
C ASN A 94 2.89 0.58 7.06
N ASN A 95 2.43 0.93 5.87
CA ASN A 95 1.76 2.19 5.56
C ASN A 95 0.27 2.00 5.21
N MET A 96 -0.32 0.85 5.54
CA MET A 96 -1.75 0.65 5.33
C MET A 96 -2.57 1.52 6.29
N ILE A 97 -3.71 2.03 5.83
CA ILE A 97 -4.52 2.98 6.60
C ILE A 97 -5.99 2.54 6.65
N PRO A 98 -6.72 2.77 7.75
CA PRO A 98 -8.17 2.70 7.73
C PRO A 98 -8.71 3.87 6.90
N VAL A 99 -9.78 3.66 6.14
CA VAL A 99 -10.45 4.71 5.38
C VAL A 99 -11.96 4.53 5.48
N PRO A 100 -12.73 5.57 5.82
CA PRO A 100 -14.17 5.47 5.92
C PRO A 100 -14.81 5.36 4.54
N LYS A 101 -16.06 4.91 4.50
CA LYS A 101 -16.83 4.93 3.25
C LYS A 101 -16.95 6.38 2.75
N GLY A 102 -17.02 6.58 1.44
CA GLY A 102 -17.09 7.92 0.85
C GLY A 102 -15.73 8.64 0.72
N SER A 103 -14.68 8.23 1.45
CA SER A 103 -13.32 8.78 1.32
C SER A 103 -12.41 7.96 0.41
N TYR A 104 -12.98 7.14 -0.47
CA TYR A 104 -12.26 6.38 -1.49
C TYR A 104 -13.13 6.09 -2.70
N TYR A 105 -12.49 5.92 -3.85
CA TYR A 105 -13.14 5.67 -5.14
C TYR A 105 -12.50 4.47 -5.82
N GLU A 106 -13.30 3.64 -6.50
CA GLU A 106 -12.75 2.58 -7.32
C GLU A 106 -11.99 3.18 -8.50
N PHE A 107 -10.71 2.83 -8.65
CA PHE A 107 -9.87 3.37 -9.69
C PHE A 107 -10.11 2.64 -11.01
N ASN A 108 -10.65 3.35 -12.01
CA ASN A 108 -10.86 2.80 -13.34
C ASN A 108 -9.57 2.91 -14.19
N ILE A 109 -8.82 1.80 -14.22
CA ILE A 109 -7.55 1.67 -14.96
C ILE A 109 -7.71 2.00 -16.45
N PHE A 110 -8.89 1.81 -17.04
CA PHE A 110 -9.09 2.04 -18.46
C PHE A 110 -9.08 3.53 -18.84
N LEU A 111 -9.35 4.42 -17.87
CA LEU A 111 -9.31 5.87 -18.03
C LEU A 111 -7.92 6.47 -17.84
N GLU A 112 -6.91 5.68 -17.45
CA GLU A 112 -5.53 6.14 -17.34
C GLU A 112 -4.96 6.50 -18.72
N LYS A 113 -4.39 7.71 -18.82
CA LYS A 113 -3.86 8.26 -20.07
C LYS A 113 -2.43 7.80 -20.34
N ASP A 114 -1.62 7.65 -19.28
CA ASP A 114 -0.28 7.11 -19.41
C ASP A 114 -0.34 5.61 -19.73
N GLN A 115 -0.04 5.24 -20.97
CA GLN A 115 -0.14 3.85 -21.44
C GLN A 115 0.84 2.92 -20.74
N LYS A 116 2.03 3.41 -20.36
CA LYS A 116 3.02 2.61 -19.63
C LYS A 116 2.52 2.34 -18.22
N TYR A 117 1.99 3.36 -17.55
CA TYR A 117 1.44 3.20 -16.22
C TYR A 117 0.18 2.32 -16.21
N LYS A 118 -0.71 2.51 -17.19
CA LYS A 118 -1.88 1.66 -17.42
C LYS A 118 -1.50 0.19 -17.59
N GLY A 119 -0.51 -0.11 -18.44
CA GLY A 119 0.02 -1.46 -18.62
C GLY A 119 0.53 -2.07 -17.31
N LEU A 120 1.32 -1.30 -16.55
CA LEU A 120 1.81 -1.72 -15.23
C LEU A 120 0.66 -2.08 -14.28
N LEU A 121 -0.37 -1.24 -14.18
CA LEU A 121 -1.53 -1.48 -13.31
C LEU A 121 -2.31 -2.72 -13.72
N ILE A 122 -2.49 -2.96 -15.02
CA ILE A 122 -3.15 -4.17 -15.54
C ILE A 122 -2.40 -5.42 -15.10
N ASP A 123 -1.08 -5.44 -15.26
CA ASP A 123 -0.25 -6.60 -14.88
C ASP A 123 -0.23 -6.80 -13.36
N GLN A 124 -0.14 -5.73 -12.57
CA GLN A 124 -0.25 -5.80 -11.12
C GLN A 124 -1.58 -6.41 -10.69
N VAL A 125 -2.71 -5.94 -11.26
CA VAL A 125 -4.03 -6.46 -10.93
C VAL A 125 -4.18 -7.93 -11.35
N ARG A 126 -3.64 -8.31 -12.51
CA ARG A 126 -3.62 -9.71 -12.95
C ARG A 126 -2.94 -10.61 -11.91
N VAL A 127 -1.75 -10.22 -11.43
CA VAL A 127 -1.01 -10.98 -10.42
C VAL A 127 -1.75 -11.00 -9.08
N LEU A 128 -2.22 -9.85 -8.60
CA LEU A 128 -2.87 -9.68 -7.30
C LEU A 128 -4.23 -10.40 -7.20
N ARG A 129 -4.88 -10.71 -8.33
CA ARG A 129 -6.16 -11.40 -8.36
C ARG A 129 -6.08 -12.89 -8.06
N SER A 130 -4.91 -13.52 -8.18
CA SER A 130 -4.79 -14.96 -7.88
C SER A 130 -5.12 -15.26 -6.42
N LYS A 131 -5.76 -16.40 -6.16
CA LYS A 131 -6.18 -16.82 -4.81
C LYS A 131 -5.01 -16.80 -3.81
N LYS A 132 -3.87 -17.39 -4.21
CA LYS A 132 -2.62 -17.40 -3.44
C LYS A 132 -2.16 -16.00 -3.03
N ASN A 133 -2.23 -15.03 -3.94
CA ASN A 133 -1.83 -13.65 -3.61
C ASN A 133 -2.83 -12.98 -2.67
N GLN A 134 -4.13 -13.19 -2.84
CA GLN A 134 -5.14 -12.62 -1.95
C GLN A 134 -5.01 -13.16 -0.52
N GLU A 135 -4.76 -14.46 -0.36
CA GLU A 135 -4.50 -15.08 0.94
C GLU A 135 -3.23 -14.55 1.60
N ASP A 136 -2.12 -14.44 0.85
CA ASP A 136 -0.85 -13.89 1.35
C ASP A 136 -1.00 -12.41 1.77
N ILE A 137 -1.74 -11.61 1.00
CA ILE A 137 -2.00 -10.21 1.32
C ILE A 137 -2.77 -10.09 2.64
N LEU A 138 -3.85 -10.86 2.80
CA LEU A 138 -4.62 -10.84 4.04
C LEU A 138 -3.78 -11.29 5.23
N LYS A 139 -3.01 -12.37 5.07
CA LYS A 139 -2.11 -12.88 6.11
C LYS A 139 -1.06 -11.83 6.51
N ARG A 140 -0.44 -11.14 5.54
CA ARG A 140 0.55 -10.08 5.81
C ARG A 140 -0.06 -8.90 6.54
N ALA A 141 -1.23 -8.41 6.10
CA ALA A 141 -1.94 -7.34 6.79
C ALA A 141 -2.21 -7.70 8.26
N GLN A 142 -2.70 -8.91 8.51
CA GLN A 142 -2.93 -9.42 9.87
C GLN A 142 -1.63 -9.53 10.70
N VAL A 143 -0.54 -10.01 10.11
CA VAL A 143 0.75 -10.15 10.79
C VAL A 143 1.30 -8.77 11.17
N VAL A 144 1.35 -7.83 10.23
CA VAL A 144 1.88 -6.49 10.47
C VAL A 144 1.06 -5.76 11.54
N TYR A 145 -0.27 -5.85 11.46
CA TYR A 145 -1.16 -5.31 12.47
C TYR A 145 -0.86 -5.89 13.86
N LYS A 146 -0.85 -7.23 13.99
CA LYS A 146 -0.57 -7.91 15.26
C LYS A 146 0.80 -7.55 15.83
N LEU A 147 1.83 -7.46 14.99
CA LEU A 147 3.17 -7.07 15.42
C LEU A 147 3.18 -5.64 15.97
N LYS A 148 2.49 -4.71 15.31
CA LYS A 148 2.38 -3.32 15.77
C LYS A 148 1.56 -3.21 17.06
N SER A 149 0.40 -3.87 17.14
CA SER A 149 -0.47 -3.85 18.33
C SER A 149 0.18 -4.46 19.57
N ARG A 150 1.15 -5.37 19.39
CA ARG A 150 1.93 -5.98 20.49
C ARG A 150 3.20 -5.22 20.82
N ASN A 151 3.41 -4.03 20.27
CA ASN A 151 4.61 -3.22 20.46
C ASN A 151 5.90 -4.01 20.19
N SER A 152 5.92 -4.80 19.11
CA SER A 152 7.11 -5.57 18.73
C SER A 152 8.33 -4.66 18.56
N SER A 153 9.47 -5.10 19.07
CA SER A 153 10.75 -4.37 19.04
C SER A 153 11.43 -4.32 17.67
N TYR A 154 10.87 -4.97 16.65
CA TYR A 154 11.41 -4.85 15.29
C TYR A 154 11.36 -3.40 14.83
N SER A 155 12.52 -2.84 14.47
CA SER A 155 12.64 -1.42 14.11
C SER A 155 11.68 -0.99 12.99
N TYR A 156 11.46 -1.86 11.99
CA TYR A 156 10.52 -1.60 10.90
C TYR A 156 9.04 -1.59 11.33
N ILE A 157 8.71 -2.23 12.45
CA ILE A 157 7.38 -2.16 13.09
C ILE A 157 7.29 -0.96 14.03
N GLN A 158 8.31 -0.75 14.87
CA GLN A 158 8.30 0.31 15.86
C GLN A 158 8.33 1.70 15.21
N TYR A 159 9.27 1.92 14.30
CA TYR A 159 9.59 3.25 13.78
C TYR A 159 9.06 3.52 12.38
N ALA A 160 8.90 2.49 11.54
CA ALA A 160 8.51 2.64 10.13
C ALA A 160 7.06 2.23 9.81
N THR A 161 6.31 1.73 10.80
CA THR A 161 4.89 1.35 10.63
C THR A 161 3.99 2.36 11.32
N VAL A 162 2.92 2.77 10.63
CA VAL A 162 1.90 3.68 11.15
C VAL A 162 1.30 3.15 12.46
N ASP A 163 0.84 4.05 13.32
CA ASP A 163 0.07 3.69 14.49
C ASP A 163 -1.37 3.37 14.11
N PHE A 164 -1.65 2.08 13.91
CA PHE A 164 -2.99 1.62 13.51
C PHE A 164 -4.08 2.03 14.51
N SER A 165 -3.82 1.97 15.82
CA SER A 165 -4.83 2.32 16.82
C SER A 165 -5.13 3.82 16.80
N LEU A 166 -4.11 4.64 16.60
CA LEU A 166 -4.27 6.08 16.46
C LEU A 166 -5.06 6.44 15.19
N LEU A 167 -4.75 5.80 14.06
CA LEU A 167 -5.44 6.04 12.80
C LEU A 167 -6.89 5.51 12.80
N GLU A 168 -7.18 4.41 13.48
CA GLU A 168 -8.55 3.92 13.68
C GLU A 168 -9.40 4.94 14.43
N LYS A 169 -8.91 5.48 15.55
CA LYS A 169 -9.59 6.55 16.30
C LYS A 169 -9.78 7.82 15.47
N ALA A 170 -8.81 8.15 14.61
CA ALA A 170 -8.92 9.27 13.69
C ALA A 170 -10.00 9.02 12.63
N CYS A 171 -10.08 7.80 12.10
CA CYS A 171 -11.11 7.38 11.16
C CYS A 171 -12.51 7.52 11.78
N ASP A 172 -12.72 7.06 13.01
CA ASP A 172 -14.00 7.18 13.71
C ASP A 172 -14.42 8.65 13.89
N LYS A 173 -13.49 9.49 14.36
CA LYS A 173 -13.73 10.94 14.50
C LYS A 173 -14.07 11.62 13.18
N TYR A 174 -13.46 11.17 12.08
CA TYR A 174 -13.76 11.69 10.75
C TYR A 174 -15.19 11.31 10.33
N ILE A 175 -15.60 10.05 10.57
CA ILE A 175 -16.96 9.58 10.32
C ILE A 175 -17.98 10.40 11.11
N GLU A 176 -17.75 10.60 12.41
CA GLU A 176 -18.63 11.38 13.29
C GLU A 176 -18.77 12.83 12.81
N LYS A 177 -17.68 13.45 12.35
CA LYS A 177 -17.67 14.84 11.93
C LYS A 177 -18.36 15.09 10.58
N TYR A 178 -18.21 14.17 9.63
CA TYR A 178 -18.63 14.38 8.23
C TYR A 178 -19.74 13.43 7.74
N GLY A 179 -20.21 12.49 8.56
CA GLY A 179 -21.34 11.62 8.23
C GLY A 179 -21.05 10.61 7.11
N CYS A 180 -19.83 10.05 7.09
CA CYS A 180 -19.31 9.16 6.05
C CYS A 180 -19.76 7.69 6.17
#